data_AF-A0A1G4VAS4-F1
#
_entry.id   AF-A0A1G4VAS4-F1
#
_cell.length_a   1.000
_cell.length_b   1.000
_cell.length_c   1.000
_cell.angle_alpha   90.00
_cell.angle_beta   90.00
_cell.angle_gamma   90.00
#
_symmetry.space_group_name_H-M   'P 1'
#
loop_
_entity.id
_entity.type
_entity.pdbx_description
1 polymer ?
#
loop_
_entity_poly.entity_id
_entity_poly.type
_entity_poly.pdbx_seq_one_letter_code
_entity_poly.pdbx_strand_id
1 'polypeptide(L)'
;MLAVTKWLQLMVSFNRTARIASCLGNVGMKQSVRAGRDTDPNSSGVQPKMKGTDLFKKLLGITATVAVAALVLSGCASTTGTDTTATTGTEAVVESGLIGVSMPTQSSTRWISDGENVKSALEAAGFEVDLQFAEDDIPTQVAQLEAMLTKGAKALIIAAIDGTQLTDVLQAAADAGVPVIAYDRLIVGSANVDYYATFDNFKVGVQQATSLLVGMGVYASEDSTSADGPNAAGPLNIELFAGSLDDNNAFFFFNGAISVLQPLIDSGVLVVKSGQTTIEQAATLRWDGAVAQKRMEDLLVGNYADAKVDGVLSPYDGISRGIIAALTDAGYATMPTISGQDAEVLSVKSILAGEQYSTIFKDTRELAGVAAGMAIALLNGEMPETNDTTTYDNGVKVVPSFLLTPYIVTIDNYKEVLVDSGYIAEADLG
;
A
#
# COMPACT_ATOMS: atom_id res chain seq x y z
N MET A 1 -13.29 -2.34 -35.12
CA MET A 1 -12.49 -1.10 -35.13
C MET A 1 -13.37 0.07 -35.57
N LEU A 2 -14.35 0.42 -34.72
CA LEU A 2 -15.31 1.53 -34.90
C LEU A 2 -16.10 1.67 -33.58
N ALA A 3 -15.39 1.85 -32.47
CA ALA A 3 -16.00 2.05 -31.14
C ALA A 3 -15.08 2.76 -30.13
N VAL A 4 -13.91 3.28 -30.55
CA VAL A 4 -12.93 3.93 -29.65
C VAL A 4 -12.82 5.44 -29.89
N THR A 5 -13.57 6.00 -30.85
CA THR A 5 -13.45 7.43 -31.23
C THR A 5 -14.64 8.29 -30.78
N LYS A 6 -15.48 7.80 -29.85
CA LYS A 6 -16.65 8.55 -29.35
C LYS A 6 -16.57 9.00 -27.90
N TRP A 7 -15.51 8.63 -27.17
CA TRP A 7 -15.30 9.02 -25.78
C TRP A 7 -14.39 10.24 -25.60
N LEU A 8 -13.55 10.58 -26.59
CA LEU A 8 -12.66 11.75 -26.51
C LEU A 8 -13.33 13.09 -26.88
N GLN A 9 -14.58 13.09 -27.36
CA GLN A 9 -15.33 14.29 -27.75
C GLN A 9 -16.32 14.80 -26.70
N LEU A 10 -16.50 14.10 -25.57
CA LEU A 10 -17.42 14.53 -24.51
C LEU A 10 -16.75 15.36 -23.39
N MET A 11 -15.42 15.30 -23.24
CA MET A 11 -14.69 16.03 -22.17
C MET A 11 -14.27 17.46 -22.53
N VAL A 12 -14.50 17.93 -23.76
CA VAL A 12 -14.15 19.32 -24.16
C VAL A 12 -15.36 20.27 -24.14
N SER A 13 -16.57 19.77 -23.85
CA SER A 13 -17.81 20.56 -23.92
C SER A 13 -18.32 21.13 -22.58
N PHE A 14 -17.58 20.99 -21.47
CA PHE A 14 -18.04 21.48 -20.16
C PHE A 14 -17.47 22.84 -19.73
N ASN A 15 -16.68 23.52 -20.56
CA ASN A 15 -16.01 24.77 -20.15
C ASN A 15 -16.22 25.98 -21.07
N ARG A 16 -17.34 26.06 -21.81
CA ARG A 16 -17.72 27.28 -22.56
C ARG A 16 -19.22 27.51 -22.59
N THR A 17 -19.76 28.00 -21.48
CA THR A 17 -21.08 28.65 -21.45
C THR A 17 -20.93 30.05 -20.84
N ALA A 18 -20.22 30.92 -21.55
CA ALA A 18 -20.31 32.36 -21.34
C ALA A 18 -19.90 33.09 -22.63
N ARG A 19 -20.75 34.06 -23.02
CA ARG A 19 -20.60 35.07 -24.10
C ARG A 19 -21.21 34.76 -25.47
N ILE A 20 -22.46 35.21 -25.61
CA ILE A 20 -22.93 36.29 -26.52
C ILE A 20 -22.52 36.22 -28.01
N ALA A 21 -23.55 35.96 -28.83
CA ALA A 21 -23.92 36.56 -30.12
C ALA A 21 -22.84 36.99 -31.14
N SER A 22 -22.90 36.43 -32.36
CA SER A 22 -23.46 37.10 -33.57
C SER A 22 -22.94 36.50 -34.89
N CYS A 23 -23.84 36.46 -35.88
CA CYS A 23 -23.62 36.52 -37.34
C CYS A 23 -23.01 35.34 -38.12
N LEU A 24 -23.91 34.63 -38.82
CA LEU A 24 -24.00 34.47 -40.29
C LEU A 24 -22.71 34.26 -41.13
N GLY A 25 -22.68 33.15 -41.88
CA GLY A 25 -22.41 33.21 -43.33
C GLY A 25 -21.35 32.27 -43.94
N ASN A 26 -21.85 31.38 -44.80
CA ASN A 26 -21.30 30.95 -46.12
C ASN A 26 -20.26 29.82 -46.28
N VAL A 27 -20.77 28.66 -46.74
CA VAL A 27 -20.53 27.94 -48.03
C VAL A 27 -19.16 27.99 -48.74
N GLY A 28 -18.67 26.80 -49.14
CA GLY A 28 -17.87 26.55 -50.37
C GLY A 28 -16.56 25.77 -50.14
N MET A 29 -16.39 24.47 -50.45
CA MET A 29 -16.41 23.71 -51.72
C MET A 29 -15.00 23.49 -52.36
N LYS A 30 -14.64 22.18 -52.45
CA LYS A 30 -13.84 21.43 -53.46
C LYS A 30 -12.31 21.57 -53.64
N GLN A 31 -11.68 20.38 -53.54
CA GLN A 31 -10.79 19.66 -54.48
C GLN A 31 -9.56 20.37 -55.12
N SER A 32 -8.38 19.73 -55.03
CA SER A 32 -7.70 19.02 -56.15
C SER A 32 -6.38 18.38 -55.64
N VAL A 33 -6.13 17.07 -55.88
CA VAL A 33 -5.28 16.48 -56.94
C VAL A 33 -3.78 16.35 -56.57
N ARG A 34 -3.28 15.11 -56.40
CA ARG A 34 -2.28 14.47 -57.30
C ARG A 34 -1.98 13.02 -56.91
N ALA A 35 -1.79 12.18 -57.93
CA ALA A 35 -1.57 10.75 -57.89
C ALA A 35 -0.12 10.34 -58.25
N GLY A 36 0.25 9.13 -57.80
CA GLY A 36 1.20 8.18 -58.41
C GLY A 36 2.68 8.37 -58.03
N ARG A 37 3.52 7.33 -57.92
CA ARG A 37 3.39 5.90 -58.29
C ARG A 37 4.62 5.13 -57.74
N ASP A 38 4.55 3.79 -57.77
CA ASP A 38 5.66 2.79 -57.77
C ASP A 38 6.26 2.40 -56.38
N THR A 39 6.53 1.14 -56.01
CA THR A 39 6.59 -0.19 -56.66
C THR A 39 6.64 -1.31 -55.59
N ASP A 40 6.36 -2.53 -56.02
CA ASP A 40 6.17 -3.84 -55.36
C ASP A 40 7.04 -4.34 -54.17
N PRO A 41 6.58 -5.41 -53.47
CA PRO A 41 7.19 -6.05 -52.29
C PRO A 41 7.91 -7.39 -52.60
N ASN A 42 8.96 -7.76 -51.84
CA ASN A 42 9.24 -9.17 -51.50
C ASN A 42 10.31 -9.34 -50.39
N SER A 43 10.32 -10.56 -49.82
CA SER A 43 11.20 -11.15 -48.79
C SER A 43 10.76 -10.79 -47.37
N SER A 44 10.60 -11.72 -46.43
CA SER A 44 11.01 -13.12 -46.31
C SER A 44 10.25 -13.66 -45.09
N GLY A 45 9.77 -14.90 -45.07
CA GLY A 45 10.59 -16.00 -44.56
C GLY A 45 9.98 -16.53 -43.26
N VAL A 46 9.53 -17.78 -43.32
CA VAL A 46 8.83 -18.52 -42.27
C VAL A 46 9.83 -19.28 -41.37
N GLN A 47 9.38 -19.60 -40.15
CA GLN A 47 9.75 -20.71 -39.23
C GLN A 47 10.59 -20.30 -37.99
N PRO A 48 10.61 -21.08 -36.88
CA PRO A 48 9.51 -21.79 -36.20
C PRO A 48 9.57 -21.72 -34.65
N LYS A 49 8.54 -22.31 -34.01
CA LYS A 49 8.42 -22.67 -32.58
C LYS A 49 9.53 -23.63 -32.10
N MET A 50 9.93 -23.50 -30.83
CA MET A 50 10.52 -24.60 -30.04
C MET A 50 9.83 -24.74 -28.67
N LYS A 51 9.59 -26.00 -28.29
CA LYS A 51 9.16 -26.50 -26.98
C LYS A 51 10.38 -27.06 -26.24
N GLY A 52 10.38 -26.96 -24.90
CA GLY A 52 10.71 -28.10 -24.03
C GLY A 52 12.04 -28.09 -23.25
N THR A 53 11.87 -28.17 -21.92
CA THR A 53 12.57 -28.98 -20.91
C THR A 53 13.97 -28.61 -20.39
N ASP A 54 14.00 -28.42 -19.06
CA ASP A 54 14.93 -28.93 -18.05
C ASP A 54 16.44 -28.95 -18.29
N LEU A 55 17.18 -28.24 -17.42
CA LEU A 55 18.26 -28.75 -16.57
C LEU A 55 19.02 -27.55 -15.98
N PHE A 56 19.26 -27.50 -14.66
CA PHE A 56 20.60 -27.28 -14.10
C PHE A 56 20.57 -27.40 -12.56
N LYS A 57 21.08 -28.53 -12.06
CA LYS A 57 21.53 -28.71 -10.67
C LYS A 57 23.05 -28.95 -10.69
N LYS A 58 23.73 -28.28 -9.75
CA LYS A 58 25.04 -28.56 -9.16
C LYS A 58 26.30 -28.40 -10.05
N LEU A 59 27.22 -27.56 -9.57
CA LEU A 59 28.50 -28.08 -9.03
C LEU A 59 29.13 -27.12 -8.01
N LEU A 60 29.44 -27.67 -6.84
CA LEU A 60 30.35 -27.16 -5.82
C LEU A 60 31.79 -27.46 -6.25
N GLY A 61 32.75 -26.60 -5.88
CA GLY A 61 34.03 -27.11 -5.34
C GLY A 61 35.36 -26.52 -5.83
N ILE A 62 35.98 -25.78 -4.92
CA ILE A 62 37.41 -25.81 -4.53
C ILE A 62 38.44 -25.19 -5.49
N THR A 63 39.07 -24.08 -5.06
CA THR A 63 40.50 -24.09 -4.62
C THR A 63 40.91 -22.75 -4.01
N ALA A 64 41.45 -22.82 -2.79
CA ALA A 64 42.15 -21.75 -2.11
C ALA A 64 43.61 -21.68 -2.57
N THR A 65 44.17 -20.49 -2.77
CA THR A 65 45.61 -20.26 -2.59
C THR A 65 45.89 -18.86 -2.06
N VAL A 66 46.69 -18.82 -1.00
CA VAL A 66 47.16 -17.68 -0.20
C VAL A 66 48.30 -16.94 -0.93
N ALA A 67 48.33 -15.61 -0.84
CA ALA A 67 49.58 -14.84 -0.86
C ALA A 67 49.43 -13.51 -0.09
N VAL A 68 50.19 -13.40 0.99
CA VAL A 68 50.40 -12.21 1.83
C VAL A 68 51.50 -11.34 1.19
N ALA A 69 51.33 -10.02 1.19
CA ALA A 69 52.45 -9.07 1.17
C ALA A 69 52.06 -7.76 1.86
N ALA A 70 52.81 -7.41 2.90
CA ALA A 70 52.65 -6.23 3.74
C ALA A 70 53.62 -5.10 3.33
N LEU A 71 53.28 -3.89 3.80
CA LEU A 71 54.14 -2.73 4.11
C LEU A 71 54.74 -1.91 2.95
N VAL A 72 54.28 -0.65 2.84
CA VAL A 72 55.18 0.51 2.75
C VAL A 72 54.65 1.64 3.64
N LEU A 73 55.32 1.88 4.77
CA LEU A 73 55.35 3.18 5.44
C LEU A 73 56.31 4.08 4.64
N SER A 74 55.91 5.32 4.38
CA SER A 74 56.84 6.42 4.10
C SER A 74 56.24 7.69 4.66
N GLY A 75 56.80 8.13 5.79
CA GLY A 75 56.63 9.47 6.31
C GLY A 75 57.76 10.39 5.85
N CYS A 76 57.50 11.69 5.90
CA CYS A 76 58.38 12.87 6.00
C CYS A 76 57.58 14.06 5.43
N ALA A 77 57.66 15.30 5.89
CA ALA A 77 58.26 15.97 7.03
C ALA A 77 57.66 17.38 7.03
N SER A 78 57.75 18.05 8.17
CA SER A 78 57.24 19.38 8.47
C SER A 78 57.88 20.49 7.61
N THR A 79 57.06 21.39 7.06
CA THR A 79 57.46 22.75 6.69
C THR A 79 56.33 23.74 6.99
N THR A 80 56.68 24.77 7.75
CA THR A 80 55.92 25.97 8.11
C THR A 80 55.53 26.83 6.89
N GLY A 81 54.29 27.31 6.84
CA GLY A 81 53.85 28.28 5.82
C GLY A 81 52.33 28.55 5.79
N THR A 82 51.92 29.56 6.55
CA THR A 82 50.75 30.47 6.53
C THR A 82 49.66 30.38 5.44
N ASP A 83 48.41 30.46 5.92
CA ASP A 83 47.14 30.94 5.32
C ASP A 83 46.59 30.33 4.00
N THR A 84 45.65 29.40 4.14
CA THR A 84 44.25 29.58 3.70
C THR A 84 43.39 28.44 4.27
N THR A 85 42.66 28.71 5.36
CA THR A 85 41.64 27.79 5.90
C THR A 85 40.44 27.77 4.94
N ALA A 86 40.48 26.85 3.98
CA ALA A 86 39.27 26.32 3.39
C ALA A 86 38.61 25.44 4.46
N THR A 87 37.53 25.94 5.07
CA THR A 87 36.63 25.14 5.90
C THR A 87 35.94 24.13 4.99
N THR A 88 36.59 22.99 4.73
CA THR A 88 35.85 21.75 4.45
C THR A 88 35.13 21.41 5.74
N GLY A 89 33.90 21.91 5.85
CA GLY A 89 32.96 21.46 6.86
C GLY A 89 32.76 19.97 6.62
N THR A 90 33.38 19.16 7.47
CA THR A 90 32.88 17.81 7.72
C THR A 90 31.44 18.01 8.19
N GLU A 91 30.46 17.70 7.35
CA GLU A 91 29.07 17.63 7.79
C GLU A 91 29.05 16.74 9.02
N ALA A 92 28.64 17.31 10.15
CA ALA A 92 28.51 16.55 11.38
C ALA A 92 27.35 15.58 11.15
N VAL A 93 27.67 14.30 11.00
CA VAL A 93 26.70 13.21 11.12
C VAL A 93 26.00 13.40 12.46
N VAL A 94 24.68 13.53 12.44
CA VAL A 94 23.90 13.66 13.67
C VAL A 94 23.82 12.25 14.27
N GLU A 95 24.83 11.89 15.05
CA GLU A 95 24.94 10.56 15.68
C GLU A 95 24.01 10.38 16.89
N SER A 96 23.27 11.41 17.30
CA SER A 96 22.37 11.34 18.46
C SER A 96 21.28 12.42 18.41
N GLY A 97 20.13 12.12 18.99
CA GLY A 97 19.00 13.04 19.08
C GLY A 97 17.70 12.29 19.40
N LEU A 98 16.68 13.02 19.83
CA LEU A 98 15.36 12.47 20.08
C LEU A 98 14.57 12.39 18.76
N ILE A 99 13.96 11.25 18.46
CA ILE A 99 12.99 11.10 17.36
C ILE A 99 11.61 10.80 17.98
N GLY A 100 10.61 11.59 17.60
CA GLY A 100 9.23 11.35 18.01
C GLY A 100 8.56 10.35 17.09
N VAL A 101 7.93 9.31 17.66
CA VAL A 101 7.20 8.28 16.92
C VAL A 101 5.77 8.24 17.45
N SER A 102 4.81 8.66 16.63
CA SER A 102 3.39 8.68 17.00
C SER A 102 2.62 7.63 16.21
N MET A 103 2.07 6.66 16.94
CA MET A 103 1.26 5.56 16.41
C MET A 103 -0.21 5.76 16.78
N PRO A 104 -1.17 5.28 15.97
CA PRO A 104 -2.57 5.62 16.16
C PRO A 104 -3.20 4.91 17.37
N THR A 105 -2.92 3.62 17.57
CA THR A 105 -3.67 2.79 18.53
C THR A 105 -2.93 1.47 18.81
N GLN A 106 -3.26 0.80 19.91
CA GLN A 106 -2.82 -0.57 20.18
C GLN A 106 -3.93 -1.61 19.91
N SER A 107 -5.14 -1.17 19.55
CA SER A 107 -6.27 -2.05 19.24
C SER A 107 -6.05 -2.91 17.98
N SER A 108 -5.22 -2.43 17.05
CA SER A 108 -4.76 -3.16 15.87
C SER A 108 -3.30 -3.56 16.06
N THR A 109 -3.04 -4.87 16.02
CA THR A 109 -1.78 -5.44 16.56
C THR A 109 -0.55 -5.03 15.77
N ARG A 110 -0.71 -4.70 14.49
CA ARG A 110 0.39 -4.23 13.64
C ARG A 110 1.09 -3.01 14.23
N TRP A 111 0.35 -2.04 14.80
CA TRP A 111 0.93 -0.77 15.26
C TRP A 111 1.83 -0.95 16.48
N ILE A 112 1.56 -1.96 17.31
CA ILE A 112 2.47 -2.36 18.39
C ILE A 112 3.79 -2.82 17.77
N SER A 113 3.71 -3.69 16.75
CA SER A 113 4.90 -4.20 16.05
C SER A 113 5.64 -3.09 15.28
N ASP A 114 4.92 -2.22 14.56
CA ASP A 114 5.50 -1.07 13.86
C ASP A 114 6.23 -0.13 14.83
N GLY A 115 5.57 0.25 15.94
CA GLY A 115 6.16 1.13 16.96
C GLY A 115 7.45 0.56 17.54
N GLU A 116 7.43 -0.71 17.97
CA GLU A 116 8.61 -1.35 18.54
C GLU A 116 9.72 -1.61 17.50
N ASN A 117 9.37 -1.94 16.25
CA ASN A 117 10.34 -2.12 15.17
C ASN A 117 11.01 -0.79 14.78
N VAL A 118 10.24 0.29 14.63
CA VAL A 118 10.79 1.64 14.36
C VAL A 118 11.69 2.07 15.50
N LYS A 119 11.22 1.94 16.74
CA LYS A 119 12.01 2.26 17.93
C LYS A 119 13.31 1.47 17.96
N SER A 120 13.25 0.16 17.79
CA SER A 120 14.43 -0.71 17.81
C SER A 120 15.44 -0.34 16.70
N ALA A 121 14.96 -0.02 15.49
CA ALA A 121 15.81 0.38 14.38
C ALA A 121 16.53 1.72 14.66
N LEU A 122 15.83 2.68 15.25
CA LEU A 122 16.38 3.99 15.60
C LEU A 122 17.34 3.92 16.80
N GLU A 123 17.00 3.18 17.85
CA GLU A 123 17.86 2.97 19.02
C GLU A 123 19.15 2.24 18.64
N ALA A 124 19.07 1.24 17.74
CA ALA A 124 20.25 0.57 17.19
C ALA A 124 21.17 1.51 16.40
N ALA A 125 20.62 2.60 15.87
CA ALA A 125 21.36 3.66 15.19
C ALA A 125 21.83 4.79 16.12
N GLY A 126 21.59 4.69 17.44
CA GLY A 126 22.08 5.65 18.44
C GLY A 126 21.13 6.79 18.81
N PHE A 127 19.88 6.75 18.34
CA PHE A 127 18.88 7.78 18.64
C PHE A 127 18.07 7.44 19.90
N GLU A 128 17.62 8.47 20.61
CA GLU A 128 16.57 8.34 21.61
C GLU A 128 15.21 8.37 20.92
N VAL A 129 14.25 7.59 21.41
CA VAL A 129 12.92 7.48 20.79
C VAL A 129 11.81 7.78 21.81
N ASP A 130 10.93 8.72 21.48
CA ASP A 130 9.67 8.95 22.18
C ASP A 130 8.53 8.29 21.39
N LEU A 131 8.26 7.01 21.70
CA LEU A 131 7.16 6.25 21.12
C LEU A 131 5.88 6.47 21.93
N GLN A 132 4.83 6.94 21.27
CA GLN A 132 3.51 7.16 21.88
C GLN A 132 2.40 6.55 21.02
N PHE A 133 1.34 6.09 21.69
CA PHE A 133 0.13 5.56 21.07
C PHE A 133 -1.05 6.45 21.45
N ALA A 134 -1.86 6.88 20.48
CA ALA A 134 -2.95 7.81 20.70
C ALA A 134 -4.32 7.15 21.02
N GLU A 135 -4.38 5.82 21.00
CA GLU A 135 -5.61 5.03 21.26
C GLU A 135 -6.83 5.50 20.43
N ASP A 136 -6.60 5.79 19.15
CA ASP A 136 -7.59 6.33 18.20
C ASP A 136 -8.22 7.68 18.62
N ASP A 137 -7.61 8.41 19.57
CA ASP A 137 -8.01 9.75 19.99
C ASP A 137 -7.14 10.84 19.32
N ILE A 138 -7.75 11.54 18.36
CA ILE A 138 -7.08 12.59 17.57
C ILE A 138 -6.52 13.72 18.45
N PRO A 139 -7.26 14.29 19.43
CA PRO A 139 -6.71 15.31 20.33
C PRO A 139 -5.47 14.83 21.10
N THR A 140 -5.47 13.57 21.56
CA THR A 140 -4.31 12.96 22.21
C THR A 140 -3.13 12.85 21.25
N GLN A 141 -3.34 12.45 19.99
CA GLN A 141 -2.26 12.40 19.00
C GLN A 141 -1.63 13.78 18.77
N VAL A 142 -2.44 14.83 18.66
CA VAL A 142 -1.95 16.22 18.53
C VAL A 142 -1.11 16.62 19.75
N ALA A 143 -1.61 16.38 20.97
CA ALA A 143 -0.91 16.72 22.20
C ALA A 143 0.43 15.95 22.35
N GLN A 144 0.48 14.69 21.90
CA GLN A 144 1.71 13.90 21.87
C GLN A 144 2.75 14.54 20.94
N LEU A 145 2.36 14.95 19.74
CA LEU A 145 3.26 15.58 18.76
C LEU A 145 3.78 16.94 19.26
N GLU A 146 2.92 17.77 19.86
CA GLU A 146 3.32 19.03 20.49
C GLU A 146 4.33 18.80 21.63
N ALA A 147 4.12 17.76 22.43
CA ALA A 147 5.04 17.39 23.50
C ALA A 147 6.39 16.89 22.95
N MET A 148 6.39 16.10 21.87
CA MET A 148 7.62 15.65 21.19
C MET A 148 8.43 16.84 20.67
N LEU A 149 7.78 17.82 20.02
CA LEU A 149 8.42 19.06 19.55
C LEU A 149 8.98 19.86 20.74
N THR A 150 8.23 19.99 21.83
CA THR A 150 8.67 20.68 23.05
C THR A 150 9.89 20.02 23.69
N LYS A 151 9.97 18.68 23.65
CA LYS A 151 11.14 17.91 24.11
C LYS A 151 12.35 18.04 23.19
N GLY A 152 12.21 18.68 22.03
CA GLY A 152 13.30 18.91 21.09
C GLY A 152 13.54 17.74 20.13
N ALA A 153 12.48 17.00 19.77
CA ALA A 153 12.52 16.00 18.72
C ALA A 153 13.16 16.57 17.44
N LYS A 154 14.03 15.79 16.82
CA LYS A 154 14.82 16.14 15.63
C LYS A 154 14.15 15.68 14.34
N ALA A 155 13.30 14.66 14.42
CA ALA A 155 12.42 14.22 13.35
C ALA A 155 11.13 13.67 13.99
N LEU A 156 10.05 13.65 13.20
CA LEU A 156 8.79 13.00 13.56
C LEU A 156 8.45 11.89 12.56
N ILE A 157 8.13 10.71 13.07
CA ILE A 157 7.55 9.60 12.30
C ILE A 157 6.11 9.43 12.78
N ILE A 158 5.15 9.61 11.88
CA ILE A 158 3.74 9.77 12.25
C ILE A 158 2.86 8.82 11.43
N ALA A 159 2.21 7.88 12.11
CA ALA A 159 1.08 7.12 11.59
C ALA A 159 -0.22 7.80 12.06
N ALA A 160 -0.78 8.66 11.20
CA ALA A 160 -1.91 9.50 11.58
C ALA A 160 -3.21 8.70 11.75
N ILE A 161 -4.02 9.08 12.75
CA ILE A 161 -5.41 8.63 12.86
C ILE A 161 -6.26 9.34 11.80
N ASP A 162 -6.17 10.67 11.76
CA ASP A 162 -6.76 11.54 10.76
C ASP A 162 -5.73 12.61 10.37
N GLY A 163 -5.19 12.49 9.15
CA GLY A 163 -4.14 13.38 8.65
C GLY A 163 -4.59 14.84 8.51
N THR A 164 -5.89 15.09 8.28
CA THR A 164 -6.41 16.45 8.09
C THR A 164 -6.35 17.30 9.36
N GLN A 165 -6.33 16.62 10.52
CA GLN A 165 -6.37 17.24 11.84
C GLN A 165 -4.99 17.61 12.40
N LEU A 166 -3.90 17.33 11.65
CA LEU A 166 -2.52 17.58 12.10
C LEU A 166 -1.90 18.88 11.54
N THR A 167 -2.64 19.66 10.75
CA THR A 167 -2.10 20.83 10.02
C THR A 167 -1.28 21.78 10.89
N ASP A 168 -1.81 22.20 12.04
CA ASP A 168 -1.16 23.20 12.91
C ASP A 168 0.12 22.65 13.57
N VAL A 169 0.10 21.41 14.06
CA VAL A 169 1.28 20.79 14.69
C VAL A 169 2.37 20.49 13.67
N LEU A 170 2.00 20.17 12.42
CA LEU A 170 2.96 20.02 11.33
C LEU A 170 3.57 21.36 10.90
N GLN A 171 2.81 22.46 10.96
CA GLN A 171 3.37 23.79 10.77
C GLN A 171 4.36 24.14 11.89
N ALA A 172 4.06 23.80 13.14
CA ALA A 172 5.00 23.99 14.25
C ALA A 172 6.29 23.16 14.07
N ALA A 173 6.19 21.92 13.55
CA ALA A 173 7.35 21.11 13.20
C ALA A 173 8.21 21.77 12.11
N ALA A 174 7.57 22.25 11.03
CA ALA A 174 8.25 22.96 9.95
C ALA A 174 8.93 24.27 10.42
N ASP A 175 8.26 25.06 11.26
CA ASP A 175 8.79 26.29 11.84
C ASP A 175 10.01 26.02 12.75
N ALA A 176 10.06 24.83 13.38
CA ALA A 176 11.18 24.35 14.17
C ALA A 176 12.28 23.65 13.36
N GLY A 177 12.09 23.48 12.04
CA GLY A 177 13.02 22.76 11.16
C GLY A 177 13.06 21.25 11.43
N VAL A 178 11.98 20.68 11.97
CA VAL A 178 11.85 19.25 12.29
C VAL A 178 11.19 18.53 11.11
N PRO A 179 11.90 17.67 10.35
CA PRO A 179 11.31 16.90 9.28
C PRO A 179 10.24 15.92 9.76
N VAL A 180 9.24 15.70 8.91
CA VAL A 180 8.11 14.81 9.13
C VAL A 180 8.10 13.70 8.09
N ILE A 181 8.07 12.46 8.57
CA ILE A 181 7.85 11.25 7.76
C ILE A 181 6.45 10.73 8.07
N ALA A 182 5.59 10.72 7.06
CA ALA A 182 4.34 9.99 7.15
C ALA A 182 4.65 8.48 7.14
N TYR A 183 4.09 7.75 8.10
CA TYR A 183 4.33 6.32 8.28
C TYR A 183 3.05 5.54 7.99
N ASP A 184 3.11 4.67 6.98
CA ASP A 184 2.05 3.81 6.46
C ASP A 184 0.81 4.55 5.92
N ARG A 185 0.27 5.52 6.64
CA ARG A 185 -0.87 6.37 6.25
C ARG A 185 -0.40 7.73 5.78
N LEU A 186 -0.83 8.14 4.59
CA LEU A 186 -0.50 9.47 4.05
C LEU A 186 -1.17 10.56 4.90
N ILE A 187 -0.39 11.56 5.28
CA ILE A 187 -0.91 12.78 5.92
C ILE A 187 -1.34 13.77 4.83
N VAL A 188 -2.65 13.99 4.75
CA VAL A 188 -3.29 14.85 3.74
C VAL A 188 -3.44 16.31 4.21
N GLY A 189 -3.54 17.23 3.26
CA GLY A 189 -3.86 18.64 3.51
C GLY A 189 -2.70 19.50 4.02
N SER A 190 -1.47 18.97 4.08
CA SER A 190 -0.31 19.70 4.62
C SER A 190 0.87 19.72 3.65
N ALA A 191 1.52 20.87 3.49
CA ALA A 191 2.81 20.96 2.79
C ALA A 191 3.98 20.38 3.61
N ASN A 192 3.79 20.24 4.93
CA ASN A 192 4.81 19.95 5.93
C ASN A 192 4.90 18.44 6.20
N VAL A 193 5.01 17.67 5.12
CA VAL A 193 5.25 16.22 5.11
C VAL A 193 6.41 15.98 4.15
N ASP A 194 7.57 15.61 4.63
CA ASP A 194 8.78 15.55 3.81
C ASP A 194 8.84 14.28 2.98
N TYR A 195 8.57 13.13 3.60
CA TYR A 195 8.61 11.81 2.97
C TYR A 195 7.48 10.91 3.45
N TYR A 196 7.19 9.86 2.70
CA TYR A 196 6.19 8.86 3.03
C TYR A 196 6.74 7.45 2.88
N ALA A 197 6.78 6.69 3.97
CA ALA A 197 7.12 5.27 3.97
C ALA A 197 5.82 4.46 4.04
N THR A 198 5.58 3.57 3.08
CA THR A 198 4.36 2.74 3.07
C THR A 198 4.56 1.45 2.28
N PHE A 199 3.47 0.69 2.12
CA PHE A 199 3.35 -0.39 1.15
C PHE A 199 2.63 0.11 -0.11
N ASP A 200 2.67 -0.66 -1.19
CA ASP A 200 1.84 -0.40 -2.36
C ASP A 200 0.36 -0.69 -2.05
N ASN A 201 -0.34 0.33 -1.54
CA ASN A 201 -1.71 0.22 -1.04
C ASN A 201 -2.72 -0.09 -2.17
N PHE A 202 -2.50 0.37 -3.40
CA PHE A 202 -3.35 -0.01 -4.52
C PHE A 202 -3.21 -1.50 -4.80
N LYS A 203 -1.96 -2.01 -4.83
CA LYS A 203 -1.68 -3.43 -5.02
C LYS A 203 -2.24 -4.30 -3.91
N VAL A 204 -2.29 -3.84 -2.67
CA VAL A 204 -2.99 -4.56 -1.59
C VAL A 204 -4.45 -4.80 -1.95
N GLY A 205 -5.16 -3.77 -2.42
CA GLY A 205 -6.55 -3.91 -2.87
C GLY A 205 -6.70 -4.91 -4.02
N VAL A 206 -5.81 -4.84 -5.01
CA VAL A 206 -5.75 -5.80 -6.12
C VAL A 206 -5.55 -7.22 -5.60
N GLN A 207 -4.64 -7.43 -4.65
CA GLN A 207 -4.35 -8.73 -4.07
C GLN A 207 -5.51 -9.28 -3.25
N GLN A 208 -6.22 -8.44 -2.47
CA GLN A 208 -7.42 -8.83 -1.72
C GLN A 208 -8.54 -9.32 -2.66
N ALA A 209 -8.82 -8.58 -3.74
CA ALA A 209 -9.80 -9.00 -4.72
C ALA A 209 -9.36 -10.26 -5.48
N THR A 210 -8.07 -10.37 -5.81
CA THR A 210 -7.52 -11.54 -6.50
C THR A 210 -7.64 -12.78 -5.65
N SER A 211 -7.23 -12.73 -4.37
CA SER A 211 -7.33 -13.88 -3.46
C SER A 211 -8.79 -14.27 -3.21
N LEU A 212 -9.69 -13.29 -3.08
CA LEU A 212 -11.14 -13.53 -3.01
C LEU A 212 -11.63 -14.32 -4.24
N LEU A 213 -11.27 -13.89 -5.44
CA LEU A 213 -11.72 -14.53 -6.68
C LEU A 213 -11.12 -15.93 -6.88
N VAL A 214 -9.87 -16.15 -6.47
CA VAL A 214 -9.25 -17.48 -6.49
C VAL A 214 -9.95 -18.41 -5.49
N GLY A 215 -10.19 -17.95 -4.26
CA GLY A 215 -10.86 -18.76 -3.24
C GLY A 215 -12.31 -19.09 -3.60
N MET A 216 -12.99 -18.18 -4.29
CA MET A 216 -14.33 -18.43 -4.85
C MET A 216 -14.30 -19.31 -6.11
N GLY A 217 -13.12 -19.61 -6.67
CA GLY A 217 -12.97 -20.36 -7.91
C GLY A 217 -13.41 -19.59 -9.17
N VAL A 218 -13.56 -18.27 -9.10
CA VAL A 218 -13.81 -17.43 -10.29
C VAL A 218 -12.53 -17.30 -11.12
N TYR A 219 -11.39 -17.15 -10.44
CA TYR A 219 -10.06 -17.20 -11.04
C TYR A 219 -9.43 -18.57 -10.80
N ALA A 220 -8.70 -19.07 -11.80
CA ALA A 220 -7.97 -20.33 -11.68
C ALA A 220 -6.68 -20.21 -10.84
N SER A 221 -6.11 -19.00 -10.76
CA SER A 221 -4.87 -18.69 -10.05
C SER A 221 -4.71 -17.19 -9.78
N GLU A 222 -3.71 -16.80 -8.99
CA GLU A 222 -3.38 -15.38 -8.74
C GLU A 222 -2.92 -14.62 -10.00
N ASP A 223 -2.46 -15.33 -11.04
CA ASP A 223 -2.05 -14.74 -12.32
C ASP A 223 -3.23 -14.48 -13.29
N SER A 224 -4.45 -14.85 -12.89
CA SER A 224 -5.62 -14.75 -13.76
C SER A 224 -6.04 -13.29 -13.96
N THR A 225 -6.34 -12.92 -15.21
CA THR A 225 -6.78 -11.56 -15.57
C THR A 225 -8.24 -11.50 -16.01
N SER A 226 -8.96 -12.63 -15.94
CA SER A 226 -10.36 -12.79 -16.32
C SER A 226 -10.94 -14.03 -15.66
N ALA A 227 -12.26 -14.13 -15.57
CA ALA A 227 -12.93 -15.31 -15.04
C ALA A 227 -12.62 -16.55 -15.90
N ASP A 228 -11.80 -17.46 -15.36
CA ASP A 228 -11.31 -18.69 -16.01
C ASP A 228 -11.28 -19.91 -15.07
N GLY A 229 -11.71 -19.73 -13.82
CA GLY A 229 -11.81 -20.78 -12.82
C GLY A 229 -13.08 -21.62 -12.94
N PRO A 230 -13.24 -22.64 -12.06
CA PRO A 230 -14.39 -23.55 -12.08
C PRO A 230 -15.75 -22.87 -11.90
N ASN A 231 -15.79 -21.72 -11.23
CA ASN A 231 -16.99 -20.93 -10.96
C ASN A 231 -17.07 -19.64 -11.81
N ALA A 232 -16.29 -19.56 -12.89
CA ALA A 232 -16.24 -18.39 -13.78
C ALA A 232 -17.58 -17.98 -14.41
N ALA A 233 -18.56 -18.89 -14.46
CA ALA A 233 -19.88 -18.62 -15.03
C ALA A 233 -20.78 -17.77 -14.10
N GLY A 234 -20.56 -17.81 -12.79
CA GLY A 234 -21.43 -17.16 -11.79
C GLY A 234 -22.92 -17.57 -11.90
N PRO A 235 -23.84 -16.71 -11.42
CA PRO A 235 -23.59 -15.55 -10.57
C PRO A 235 -23.21 -15.96 -9.15
N LEU A 236 -22.32 -15.18 -8.51
CA LEU A 236 -21.93 -15.36 -7.10
C LEU A 236 -22.22 -14.07 -6.33
N ASN A 237 -22.87 -14.18 -5.17
CA ASN A 237 -23.17 -13.03 -4.33
C ASN A 237 -21.95 -12.64 -3.50
N ILE A 238 -21.55 -11.39 -3.59
CA ILE A 238 -20.48 -10.84 -2.76
C ILE A 238 -20.97 -9.64 -1.94
N GLU A 239 -20.27 -9.35 -0.85
CA GLU A 239 -20.40 -8.08 -0.13
C GLU A 239 -19.04 -7.40 0.01
N LEU A 240 -19.08 -6.06 0.07
CA LEU A 240 -17.89 -5.21 0.07
C LEU A 240 -17.76 -4.51 1.42
N PHE A 241 -16.56 -4.54 2.00
CA PHE A 241 -16.17 -3.73 3.14
C PHE A 241 -14.97 -2.86 2.78
N ALA A 242 -14.91 -1.68 3.37
CA ALA A 242 -13.82 -0.73 3.27
C ALA A 242 -13.37 -0.30 4.66
N GLY A 243 -12.18 0.31 4.73
CA GLY A 243 -11.64 0.88 5.97
C GLY A 243 -12.33 2.17 6.42
N SER A 244 -11.67 2.87 7.34
CA SER A 244 -12.13 4.16 7.83
C SER A 244 -11.91 5.27 6.79
N LEU A 245 -12.86 6.20 6.64
CA LEU A 245 -12.80 7.26 5.60
C LEU A 245 -11.85 8.41 5.94
N ASP A 246 -11.38 8.49 7.18
CA ASP A 246 -10.31 9.40 7.61
C ASP A 246 -8.90 8.80 7.41
N ASP A 247 -8.82 7.57 6.90
CA ASP A 247 -7.60 6.91 6.47
C ASP A 247 -7.49 6.94 4.94
N ASN A 248 -6.49 7.65 4.42
CA ASN A 248 -6.22 7.71 2.97
C ASN A 248 -6.06 6.31 2.34
N ASN A 249 -5.48 5.36 3.08
CA ASN A 249 -5.21 4.02 2.55
C ASN A 249 -6.50 3.26 2.22
N ALA A 250 -7.60 3.51 2.95
CA ALA A 250 -8.89 2.87 2.70
C ALA A 250 -9.37 3.09 1.25
N PHE A 251 -9.12 4.27 0.68
CA PHE A 251 -9.44 4.58 -0.70
C PHE A 251 -8.56 3.82 -1.69
N PHE A 252 -7.26 3.68 -1.41
CA PHE A 252 -6.34 2.93 -2.26
C PHE A 252 -6.68 1.44 -2.28
N PHE A 253 -6.95 0.84 -1.11
CA PHE A 253 -7.38 -0.56 -1.02
C PHE A 253 -8.69 -0.79 -1.77
N PHE A 254 -9.69 0.05 -1.51
CA PHE A 254 -10.99 -0.09 -2.15
C PHE A 254 -10.90 0.08 -3.67
N ASN A 255 -10.22 1.13 -4.16
CA ASN A 255 -10.05 1.37 -5.59
C ASN A 255 -9.24 0.25 -6.27
N GLY A 256 -8.20 -0.27 -5.61
CA GLY A 256 -7.43 -1.42 -6.08
C GLY A 256 -8.32 -2.65 -6.24
N ALA A 257 -9.11 -2.98 -5.23
CA ALA A 257 -10.03 -4.12 -5.27
C ALA A 257 -11.12 -3.94 -6.33
N ILE A 258 -11.77 -2.79 -6.39
CA ILE A 258 -12.81 -2.48 -7.38
C ILE A 258 -12.26 -2.54 -8.80
N SER A 259 -10.99 -2.16 -9.04
CA SER A 259 -10.38 -2.29 -10.37
C SER A 259 -10.38 -3.73 -10.91
N VAL A 260 -10.37 -4.73 -10.02
CA VAL A 260 -10.42 -6.15 -10.34
C VAL A 260 -11.88 -6.67 -10.35
N LEU A 261 -12.70 -6.25 -9.39
CA LEU A 261 -14.06 -6.75 -9.22
C LEU A 261 -15.06 -6.15 -10.22
N GLN A 262 -14.89 -4.88 -10.61
CA GLN A 262 -15.87 -4.15 -11.43
C GLN A 262 -16.17 -4.83 -12.77
N PRO A 263 -15.20 -5.31 -13.56
CA PRO A 263 -15.52 -6.03 -14.80
C PRO A 263 -16.38 -7.28 -14.59
N LEU A 264 -16.20 -7.96 -13.46
CA LEU A 264 -16.96 -9.17 -13.12
C LEU A 264 -18.36 -8.83 -12.60
N ILE A 265 -18.51 -7.70 -11.90
CA ILE A 265 -19.81 -7.14 -11.52
C ILE A 265 -20.59 -6.72 -12.78
N ASP A 266 -19.95 -5.98 -13.70
CA ASP A 266 -20.57 -5.49 -14.94
C ASP A 266 -21.02 -6.64 -15.85
N SER A 267 -20.26 -7.74 -15.87
CA SER A 267 -20.60 -8.95 -16.63
C SER A 267 -21.68 -9.83 -15.98
N GLY A 268 -22.01 -9.57 -14.70
CA GLY A 268 -22.96 -10.36 -13.92
C GLY A 268 -22.41 -11.65 -13.31
N VAL A 269 -21.09 -11.90 -13.41
CA VAL A 269 -20.44 -13.02 -12.73
C VAL A 269 -20.49 -12.82 -11.21
N LEU A 270 -20.28 -11.57 -10.76
CA LEU A 270 -20.44 -11.18 -9.36
C LEU A 270 -21.70 -10.32 -9.20
N VAL A 271 -22.39 -10.52 -8.08
CA VAL A 271 -23.57 -9.74 -7.71
C VAL A 271 -23.38 -9.19 -6.31
N VAL A 272 -23.28 -7.87 -6.17
CA VAL A 272 -23.36 -7.22 -4.85
C VAL A 272 -24.83 -7.18 -4.46
N LYS A 273 -25.32 -8.20 -3.73
CA LYS A 273 -26.76 -8.44 -3.52
C LYS A 273 -27.42 -7.30 -2.75
N SER A 274 -26.69 -6.65 -1.85
CA SER A 274 -27.14 -5.46 -1.14
C SER A 274 -27.28 -4.21 -2.02
N GLY A 275 -26.62 -4.19 -3.19
CA GLY A 275 -26.46 -3.00 -4.02
C GLY A 275 -25.51 -1.95 -3.45
N GLN A 276 -24.87 -2.21 -2.30
CA GLN A 276 -23.95 -1.28 -1.64
C GLN A 276 -22.56 -1.36 -2.26
N THR A 277 -22.25 -0.43 -3.17
CA THR A 277 -21.06 -0.50 -4.04
C THR A 277 -20.13 0.69 -3.90
N THR A 278 -20.54 1.76 -3.22
CA THR A 278 -19.65 2.90 -2.97
C THR A 278 -18.84 2.69 -1.70
N ILE A 279 -17.68 3.34 -1.60
CA ILE A 279 -16.83 3.22 -0.43
C ILE A 279 -17.55 3.71 0.84
N GLU A 280 -18.38 4.75 0.74
CA GLU A 280 -19.13 5.30 1.88
C GLU A 280 -20.14 4.29 2.44
N GLN A 281 -20.70 3.43 1.59
CA GLN A 281 -21.59 2.35 2.01
C GLN A 281 -20.84 1.15 2.58
N ALA A 282 -19.59 0.94 2.14
CA ALA A 282 -18.73 -0.15 2.56
C ALA A 282 -17.86 0.18 3.80
N ALA A 283 -17.70 1.47 4.13
CA ALA A 283 -16.76 1.96 5.12
C ALA A 283 -17.02 1.42 6.53
N THR A 284 -15.92 1.15 7.23
CA THR A 284 -15.90 0.71 8.62
C THR A 284 -15.11 1.72 9.44
N LEU A 285 -15.84 2.58 10.15
CA LEU A 285 -15.24 3.63 10.97
C LEU A 285 -14.24 3.03 11.98
N ARG A 286 -13.05 3.65 12.09
CA ARG A 286 -11.93 3.21 12.95
C ARG A 286 -11.41 1.80 12.67
N TRP A 287 -11.75 1.20 11.51
CA TRP A 287 -11.38 -0.19 11.20
C TRP A 287 -11.95 -1.20 12.22
N ASP A 288 -13.03 -0.83 12.90
CA ASP A 288 -13.57 -1.55 14.05
C ASP A 288 -14.30 -2.84 13.65
N GLY A 289 -13.85 -3.98 14.19
CA GLY A 289 -14.44 -5.29 13.92
C GLY A 289 -15.89 -5.46 14.41
N ALA A 290 -16.29 -4.79 15.49
CA ALA A 290 -17.68 -4.81 15.98
C ALA A 290 -18.61 -3.97 15.08
N VAL A 291 -18.11 -2.85 14.53
CA VAL A 291 -18.84 -2.08 13.51
C VAL A 291 -19.04 -2.93 12.26
N ALA A 292 -18.00 -3.64 11.81
CA ALA A 292 -18.08 -4.55 10.68
C ALA A 292 -19.04 -5.73 10.93
N GLN A 293 -18.96 -6.35 12.10
CA GLN A 293 -19.86 -7.43 12.51
C GLN A 293 -21.31 -6.95 12.43
N LYS A 294 -21.61 -5.79 13.03
CA LYS A 294 -22.96 -5.23 13.04
C LYS A 294 -23.49 -4.97 11.63
N ARG A 295 -22.64 -4.43 10.75
CA ARG A 295 -22.99 -4.24 9.34
C ARG A 295 -23.27 -5.56 8.64
N MET A 296 -22.46 -6.59 8.88
CA MET A 296 -22.65 -7.91 8.28
C MET A 296 -23.98 -8.56 8.73
N GLU A 297 -24.33 -8.44 10.01
CA GLU A 297 -25.63 -8.88 10.53
C GLU A 297 -26.79 -8.18 9.78
N ASP A 298 -26.70 -6.86 9.60
CA ASP A 298 -27.72 -6.07 8.92
C ASP A 298 -27.84 -6.44 7.43
N LEU A 299 -26.72 -6.70 6.74
CA LEU A 299 -26.71 -7.22 5.37
C LEU A 299 -27.39 -8.59 5.28
N LEU A 300 -27.07 -9.51 6.20
CA LEU A 300 -27.63 -10.86 6.20
C LEU A 300 -29.15 -10.84 6.42
N VAL A 301 -29.63 -10.04 7.38
CA VAL A 301 -31.06 -9.85 7.65
C VAL A 301 -31.78 -9.18 6.47
N GLY A 302 -31.18 -8.13 5.90
CA GLY A 302 -31.81 -7.32 4.86
C GLY A 302 -31.84 -7.98 3.49
N ASN A 303 -30.85 -8.83 3.17
CA ASN A 303 -30.60 -9.25 1.80
C ASN A 303 -30.43 -10.76 1.60
N TYR A 304 -30.22 -11.56 2.65
CA TYR A 304 -29.86 -12.98 2.52
C TYR A 304 -30.82 -13.95 3.22
N ALA A 305 -32.10 -13.59 3.32
CA ALA A 305 -33.13 -14.51 3.84
C ALA A 305 -33.32 -15.76 2.98
N ASP A 306 -33.13 -15.65 1.66
CA ASP A 306 -33.34 -16.71 0.66
C ASP A 306 -32.10 -16.98 -0.22
N ALA A 307 -30.94 -16.45 0.17
CA ALA A 307 -29.69 -16.60 -0.55
C ALA A 307 -28.50 -16.80 0.41
N LYS A 308 -27.32 -17.04 -0.15
CA LYS A 308 -26.07 -17.12 0.59
C LYS A 308 -25.06 -16.13 0.03
N VAL A 309 -24.23 -15.62 0.92
CA VAL A 309 -23.01 -14.89 0.59
C VAL A 309 -22.00 -15.93 0.12
N ASP A 310 -21.39 -15.71 -1.05
CA ASP A 310 -20.35 -16.59 -1.62
C ASP A 310 -18.94 -16.03 -1.35
N GLY A 311 -18.82 -14.71 -1.21
CA GLY A 311 -17.55 -14.05 -0.87
C GLY A 311 -17.74 -12.70 -0.18
N VAL A 312 -16.75 -12.30 0.62
CA VAL A 312 -16.71 -10.97 1.24
C VAL A 312 -15.34 -10.35 1.03
N LEU A 313 -15.30 -9.21 0.35
CA LEU A 313 -14.11 -8.37 0.29
C LEU A 313 -13.96 -7.67 1.65
N SER A 314 -13.01 -8.13 2.44
CA SER A 314 -12.62 -7.52 3.71
C SER A 314 -11.21 -6.94 3.58
N PRO A 315 -11.01 -5.66 3.95
CA PRO A 315 -9.74 -4.95 3.76
C PRO A 315 -8.77 -5.10 4.94
N TYR A 316 -9.17 -5.76 6.04
CA TYR A 316 -8.39 -5.87 7.27
C TYR A 316 -8.82 -7.09 8.10
N ASP A 317 -7.87 -7.74 8.74
CA ASP A 317 -8.07 -8.94 9.56
C ASP A 317 -9.07 -8.73 10.73
N GLY A 318 -9.04 -7.58 11.41
CA GLY A 318 -10.01 -7.27 12.47
C GLY A 318 -11.46 -7.19 11.96
N ILE A 319 -11.66 -6.60 10.78
CA ILE A 319 -12.96 -6.56 10.08
C ILE A 319 -13.38 -7.97 9.65
N SER A 320 -12.42 -8.75 9.13
CA SER A 320 -12.65 -10.15 8.69
C SER A 320 -13.19 -11.01 9.81
N ARG A 321 -12.61 -10.90 11.02
CA ARG A 321 -13.08 -11.64 12.19
C ARG A 321 -14.48 -11.21 12.65
N GLY A 322 -14.79 -9.91 12.56
CA GLY A 322 -16.16 -9.42 12.82
C GLY A 322 -17.18 -9.99 11.83
N ILE A 323 -16.83 -10.04 10.54
CA ILE A 323 -17.65 -10.66 9.49
C ILE A 323 -17.87 -12.16 9.75
N ILE A 324 -16.80 -12.88 10.11
CA ILE A 324 -16.86 -14.32 10.44
C ILE A 324 -17.78 -14.56 11.64
N ALA A 325 -17.71 -13.72 12.68
CA ALA A 325 -18.60 -13.82 13.84
C ALA A 325 -20.09 -13.68 13.43
N ALA A 326 -20.43 -12.66 12.64
CA ALA A 326 -21.80 -12.46 12.14
C ALA A 326 -22.30 -13.64 11.28
N LEU A 327 -21.44 -14.18 10.41
CA LEU A 327 -21.77 -15.34 9.58
C LEU A 327 -21.97 -16.61 10.42
N THR A 328 -21.14 -16.79 11.44
CA THR A 328 -21.25 -17.91 12.40
C THR A 328 -22.59 -17.85 13.12
N ASP A 329 -22.96 -16.69 13.66
CA ASP A 329 -24.23 -16.46 14.36
C ASP A 329 -25.45 -16.63 13.44
N ALA A 330 -25.29 -16.32 12.15
CA ALA A 330 -26.30 -16.58 11.11
C ALA A 330 -26.36 -18.06 10.66
N GLY A 331 -25.55 -18.94 11.25
CA GLY A 331 -25.60 -20.39 11.02
C GLY A 331 -24.88 -20.85 9.75
N TYR A 332 -23.89 -20.11 9.25
CA TYR A 332 -23.04 -20.59 8.16
C TYR A 332 -22.19 -21.77 8.66
N ALA A 333 -22.44 -22.96 8.13
CA ALA A 333 -21.66 -24.17 8.41
C ALA A 333 -20.34 -24.22 7.60
N THR A 334 -20.27 -23.46 6.52
CA THR A 334 -19.08 -23.27 5.69
C THR A 334 -18.97 -21.79 5.41
N MET A 335 -17.80 -21.21 5.69
CA MET A 335 -17.60 -19.79 5.46
C MET A 335 -17.52 -19.49 3.96
N PRO A 336 -18.07 -18.34 3.51
CA PRO A 336 -17.73 -17.80 2.20
C PRO A 336 -16.23 -17.49 2.14
N THR A 337 -15.72 -17.23 0.94
CA THR A 337 -14.34 -16.75 0.80
C THR A 337 -14.22 -15.35 1.39
N ILE A 338 -13.37 -15.16 2.39
CA ILE A 338 -13.17 -13.87 3.08
C ILE A 338 -11.70 -13.48 2.97
N SER A 339 -11.43 -12.32 2.36
CA SER A 339 -10.08 -11.73 2.31
C SER A 339 -9.69 -11.06 3.63
N GLY A 340 -8.49 -10.50 3.74
CA GLY A 340 -8.02 -9.79 4.92
C GLY A 340 -6.72 -9.05 4.66
N GLN A 341 -6.11 -8.52 5.71
CA GLN A 341 -4.84 -7.76 5.66
C GLN A 341 -4.20 -7.72 7.04
N ASP A 342 -2.87 -7.69 7.04
CA ASP A 342 -1.92 -7.52 8.16
C ASP A 342 -1.40 -8.83 8.76
N ALA A 343 -1.96 -9.98 8.39
CA ALA A 343 -1.57 -11.29 8.91
C ALA A 343 -1.58 -11.35 10.46
N GLU A 344 -2.64 -10.82 11.07
CA GLU A 344 -2.78 -10.88 12.53
C GLU A 344 -2.87 -12.35 12.98
N VAL A 345 -2.20 -12.70 14.08
CA VAL A 345 -2.11 -14.09 14.58
C VAL A 345 -3.48 -14.78 14.66
N LEU A 346 -4.52 -14.06 15.11
CA LEU A 346 -5.88 -14.61 15.19
C LEU A 346 -6.49 -14.90 13.81
N SER A 347 -6.19 -14.09 12.80
CA SER A 347 -6.64 -14.33 11.43
C SER A 347 -5.83 -15.41 10.75
N VAL A 348 -4.52 -15.53 11.01
CA VAL A 348 -3.74 -16.69 10.55
C VAL A 348 -4.27 -17.99 11.15
N LYS A 349 -4.62 -18.01 12.44
CA LYS A 349 -5.32 -19.15 13.05
C LYS A 349 -6.66 -19.45 12.38
N SER A 350 -7.44 -18.42 12.05
CA SER A 350 -8.70 -18.57 11.33
C SER A 350 -8.50 -19.16 9.92
N ILE A 351 -7.41 -18.79 9.23
CA ILE A 351 -7.00 -19.42 7.96
C ILE A 351 -6.69 -20.91 8.15
N LEU A 352 -5.95 -21.28 9.19
CA LEU A 352 -5.65 -22.68 9.52
C LEU A 352 -6.90 -23.48 9.88
N ALA A 353 -7.92 -22.83 10.46
CA ALA A 353 -9.21 -23.42 10.78
C ALA A 353 -10.15 -23.53 9.56
N GLY A 354 -9.78 -22.98 8.39
CA GLY A 354 -10.61 -22.97 7.19
C GLY A 354 -11.79 -22.00 7.25
N GLU A 355 -11.70 -20.97 8.09
CA GLU A 355 -12.72 -19.94 8.25
C GLU A 355 -12.44 -18.70 7.39
N GLN A 356 -11.33 -18.00 7.67
CA GLN A 356 -10.82 -16.92 6.80
C GLN A 356 -10.04 -17.54 5.63
N TYR A 357 -10.18 -17.03 4.41
CA TYR A 357 -9.50 -17.63 3.25
C TYR A 357 -8.06 -17.13 3.08
N SER A 358 -7.88 -15.81 3.20
CA SER A 358 -6.59 -15.17 2.94
C SER A 358 -6.41 -13.92 3.79
N THR A 359 -5.16 -13.48 3.88
CA THR A 359 -4.75 -12.17 4.39
C THR A 359 -3.64 -11.63 3.50
N ILE A 360 -3.31 -10.34 3.62
CA ILE A 360 -2.19 -9.72 2.93
C ILE A 360 -1.10 -9.39 3.95
N PHE A 361 0.07 -10.00 3.77
CA PHE A 361 1.23 -9.75 4.61
C PHE A 361 1.96 -8.48 4.17
N LYS A 362 2.23 -7.64 5.18
CA LYS A 362 3.01 -6.41 5.10
C LYS A 362 4.05 -6.45 6.21
N ASP A 363 5.31 -6.68 5.86
CA ASP A 363 6.36 -6.86 6.87
C ASP A 363 6.71 -5.53 7.57
N THR A 364 6.16 -5.34 8.77
CA THR A 364 6.39 -4.12 9.57
C THR A 364 7.86 -3.90 9.92
N ARG A 365 8.71 -4.95 9.88
CA ARG A 365 10.15 -4.84 10.11
C ARG A 365 10.84 -4.12 8.95
N GLU A 366 10.41 -4.41 7.71
CA GLU A 366 10.93 -3.73 6.52
C GLU A 366 10.48 -2.27 6.48
N LEU A 367 9.20 -2.01 6.77
CA LEU A 367 8.68 -0.64 6.79
C LEU A 367 9.36 0.22 7.87
N ALA A 368 9.60 -0.36 9.04
CA ALA A 368 10.38 0.30 10.09
C ALA A 368 11.79 0.66 9.63
N GLY A 369 12.47 -0.24 8.92
CA GLY A 369 13.79 0.01 8.35
C GLY A 369 13.79 1.17 7.35
N VAL A 370 12.78 1.24 6.47
CA VAL A 370 12.60 2.34 5.53
C VAL A 370 12.40 3.67 6.28
N ALA A 371 11.45 3.73 7.21
CA ALA A 371 11.14 4.96 7.94
C ALA A 371 12.31 5.45 8.81
N ALA A 372 13.00 4.53 9.50
CA ALA A 372 14.22 4.85 10.25
C ALA A 372 15.31 5.36 9.31
N GLY A 373 15.53 4.72 8.17
CA GLY A 373 16.49 5.16 7.16
C GLY A 373 16.19 6.55 6.61
N MET A 374 14.91 6.85 6.35
CA MET A 374 14.47 8.20 5.94
C MET A 374 14.79 9.25 7.01
N ALA A 375 14.48 8.96 8.28
CA ALA A 375 14.76 9.88 9.38
C ALA A 375 16.26 10.14 9.52
N ILE A 376 17.08 9.09 9.48
CA ILE A 376 18.54 9.18 9.61
C ILE A 376 19.14 9.97 8.45
N ALA A 377 18.73 9.71 7.21
CA ALA A 377 19.20 10.44 6.05
C ALA A 377 18.90 11.95 6.19
N LEU A 378 17.67 12.30 6.55
CA LEU A 378 17.27 13.71 6.77
C LEU A 378 18.10 14.39 7.85
N LEU A 379 18.36 13.70 8.97
CA LEU A 379 19.18 14.23 10.06
C LEU A 379 20.64 14.42 9.68
N ASN A 380 21.14 13.65 8.71
CA ASN A 380 22.49 13.79 8.16
C ASN A 380 22.58 14.77 6.98
N GLY A 381 21.48 15.46 6.63
CA GLY A 381 21.44 16.36 5.46
C GLY A 381 21.44 15.63 4.11
N GLU A 382 21.17 14.33 4.12
CA GLU A 382 21.08 13.48 2.94
C GLU A 382 19.64 13.39 2.43
N MET A 383 19.48 12.95 1.19
CA MET A 383 18.17 12.71 0.58
C MET A 383 17.77 11.24 0.79
N PRO A 384 16.63 10.97 1.45
CA PRO A 384 16.09 9.62 1.53
C PRO A 384 15.83 8.96 0.18
N GLU A 385 16.00 7.64 0.13
CA GLU A 385 15.61 6.83 -1.02
C GLU A 385 14.09 6.81 -1.20
N THR A 386 13.62 6.97 -2.44
CA THR A 386 12.21 6.90 -2.81
C THR A 386 12.06 6.12 -4.11
N ASN A 387 10.91 5.49 -4.30
CA ASN A 387 10.60 4.72 -5.52
C ASN A 387 9.27 5.13 -6.18
N ASP A 388 8.53 6.07 -5.58
CA ASP A 388 7.34 6.70 -6.16
C ASP A 388 7.33 8.20 -5.85
N THR A 389 7.12 9.01 -6.89
CA THR A 389 7.03 10.48 -6.79
C THR A 389 5.84 11.02 -7.58
N THR A 390 4.84 10.18 -7.83
CA THR A 390 3.69 10.50 -8.70
C THR A 390 2.34 10.15 -8.09
N THR A 391 2.27 9.13 -7.24
CA THR A 391 1.00 8.51 -6.83
C THR A 391 0.36 9.22 -5.64
N TYR A 392 1.15 9.56 -4.62
CA TYR A 392 0.64 10.06 -3.35
C TYR A 392 0.55 11.59 -3.31
N ASP A 393 -0.40 12.13 -4.07
CA ASP A 393 -0.86 13.51 -3.91
C ASP A 393 -1.65 13.65 -2.61
N ASN A 394 -1.13 14.46 -1.69
CA ASN A 394 -1.77 14.67 -0.40
C ASN A 394 -2.76 15.85 -0.40
N GLY A 395 -3.10 16.38 -1.58
CA GLY A 395 -3.97 17.55 -1.79
C GLY A 395 -3.23 18.88 -1.81
N VAL A 396 -1.93 18.89 -1.48
CA VAL A 396 -1.07 20.07 -1.51
C VAL A 396 0.16 19.84 -2.40
N LYS A 397 0.76 18.65 -2.30
CA LYS A 397 1.88 18.21 -3.13
C LYS A 397 1.86 16.69 -3.30
N VAL A 398 2.56 16.21 -4.31
CA VAL A 398 2.93 14.79 -4.37
C VAL A 398 4.09 14.55 -3.40
N VAL A 399 3.88 13.72 -2.39
CA VAL A 399 4.88 13.43 -1.36
C VAL A 399 5.85 12.36 -1.89
N PRO A 400 7.18 12.59 -1.86
CA PRO A 400 8.16 11.57 -2.21
C PRO A 400 7.99 10.34 -1.33
N SER A 401 7.83 9.17 -1.95
CA SER A 401 7.36 7.97 -1.27
C SER A 401 8.25 6.76 -1.53
N PHE A 402 8.34 5.88 -0.56
CA PHE A 402 8.89 4.54 -0.72
C PHE A 402 7.82 3.50 -0.43
N LEU A 403 7.51 2.68 -1.42
CA LEU A 403 6.48 1.65 -1.39
C LEU A 403 7.14 0.28 -1.31
N LEU A 404 6.87 -0.44 -0.23
CA LEU A 404 7.21 -1.85 -0.08
C LEU A 404 6.16 -2.75 -0.76
N THR A 405 6.58 -3.94 -1.14
CA THR A 405 5.70 -4.91 -1.80
C THR A 405 4.90 -5.70 -0.76
N PRO A 406 3.56 -5.76 -0.87
CA PRO A 406 2.71 -6.66 -0.09
C PRO A 406 2.61 -8.06 -0.70
N TYR A 407 2.25 -9.06 0.12
CA TYR A 407 2.17 -10.47 -0.30
C TYR A 407 0.85 -11.13 0.10
N ILE A 408 0.24 -11.90 -0.81
CA ILE A 408 -0.93 -12.74 -0.48
C ILE A 408 -0.47 -13.89 0.43
N VAL A 409 -1.22 -14.13 1.50
CA VAL A 409 -1.06 -15.27 2.38
C VAL A 409 -2.34 -16.09 2.42
N THR A 410 -2.20 -17.39 2.21
CA THR A 410 -3.24 -18.42 2.33
C THR A 410 -2.72 -19.59 3.17
N ILE A 411 -3.54 -20.62 3.35
CA ILE A 411 -3.13 -21.86 4.00
C ILE A 411 -1.95 -22.56 3.30
N ASP A 412 -1.73 -22.27 2.01
CA ASP A 412 -0.71 -22.94 1.22
C ASP A 412 0.70 -22.38 1.44
N ASN A 413 0.83 -21.11 1.86
CA ASN A 413 2.12 -20.43 1.96
C ASN A 413 2.39 -19.74 3.31
N TYR A 414 1.44 -19.73 4.27
CA TYR A 414 1.61 -19.01 5.55
C TYR A 414 2.89 -19.41 6.30
N LYS A 415 3.29 -20.68 6.25
CA LYS A 415 4.48 -21.16 6.97
C LYS A 415 5.75 -20.52 6.40
N GLU A 416 5.91 -20.52 5.09
CA GLU A 416 7.07 -19.90 4.43
C GLU A 416 7.10 -18.39 4.67
N VAL A 417 5.96 -17.72 4.43
CA VAL A 417 5.89 -16.25 4.44
C VAL A 417 5.95 -15.66 5.85
N LEU A 418 5.32 -16.31 6.85
CA LEU A 418 5.17 -15.75 8.20
C LEU A 418 6.04 -16.42 9.25
N VAL A 419 6.20 -17.75 9.19
CA VAL A 419 6.91 -18.50 10.25
C VAL A 419 8.39 -18.63 9.94
N ASP A 420 8.73 -19.09 8.74
CA ASP A 420 10.12 -19.31 8.34
C ASP A 420 10.86 -17.97 8.14
N SER A 421 10.14 -16.89 7.84
CA SER A 421 10.64 -15.51 7.85
C SER A 421 10.86 -14.95 9.27
N GLY A 422 10.39 -15.64 10.31
CA GLY A 422 10.46 -15.23 11.71
C GLY A 422 9.53 -14.09 12.09
N TYR A 423 8.49 -13.80 11.29
CA TYR A 423 7.51 -12.75 11.59
C TYR A 423 6.54 -13.17 12.69
N ILE A 424 6.02 -14.40 12.62
CA ILE A 424 5.17 -15.03 13.65
C ILE A 424 5.90 -16.26 14.20
N ALA A 425 5.97 -16.39 15.52
CA ALA A 425 6.50 -17.61 16.11
C ALA A 425 5.53 -18.78 15.89
N GLU A 426 6.05 -19.95 15.52
CA GLU A 426 5.20 -21.14 15.30
C GLU A 426 4.32 -21.46 16.52
N ALA A 427 4.86 -21.26 17.74
CA ALA A 427 4.14 -21.47 18.99
C ALA A 427 2.93 -20.53 19.19
N ASP A 428 2.90 -19.37 18.52
CA ASP A 428 1.76 -18.45 18.60
C ASP A 428 0.58 -18.98 17.78
N LEU A 429 0.80 -19.89 16.83
CA LEU A 429 -0.22 -20.46 15.94
C LEU A 429 -0.91 -21.71 16.50
N GLY A 430 -0.37 -22.33 17.56
CA GLY A 430 -0.94 -23.51 18.22
C GLY A 430 -0.10 -24.76 18.00
#